data_AF-A0A6S7AYH3-F1
#
_entry.id   AF-A0A6S7AYH3-F1
#
_cell.length_a   1.000
_cell.length_b   1.000
_cell.length_c   1.000
_cell.angle_alpha   90.00
_cell.angle_beta   90.00
_cell.angle_gamma   90.00
#
_symmetry.space_group_name_H-M   'P 1'
#
loop_
_entity.id
_entity.type
_entity.pdbx_description
1 polymer ?
#
loop_
_entity_poly.entity_id
_entity_poly.type
_entity_poly.pdbx_seq_one_letter_code
_entity_poly.pdbx_strand_id
1 'polypeptide(L)'
;MPQIDVFEMTDEQRDGGLALKLHGARRLTVAARPSLKEASGSVVLMSGNSALFPKAPYAAVGTINAAIVALAKAFSDRGIADGVQVNSVARAGDDGASAILSGTLGASARHERR
;
A
#
# COMPACT_ATOMS: atom_id res chain seq x y z
N MET A 1 -6.37 13.59 -1.81
CA MET A 1 -5.14 14.34 -2.13
C MET A 1 -5.37 15.07 -3.41
N PRO A 2 -5.25 16.41 -3.38
CA PRO A 2 -5.37 17.20 -4.59
C PRO A 2 -4.29 16.78 -5.59
N GLN A 3 -4.67 16.81 -6.86
CA GLN A 3 -3.80 16.55 -7.99
C GLN A 3 -3.24 17.91 -8.42
N ILE A 4 -2.03 18.21 -7.96
CA ILE A 4 -1.37 19.49 -8.17
C ILE A 4 -0.06 19.22 -8.92
N ASP A 5 0.27 20.09 -9.86
CA ASP A 5 1.52 20.01 -10.59
C ASP A 5 2.73 20.05 -9.65
N VAL A 6 3.82 19.42 -10.08
CA VAL A 6 5.04 19.27 -9.29
C VAL A 6 5.65 20.61 -8.87
N PHE A 7 5.46 21.68 -9.65
CA PHE A 7 5.99 23.00 -9.35
C PHE A 7 5.03 23.92 -8.59
N GLU A 8 3.74 23.56 -8.53
CA GLU A 8 2.70 24.39 -7.90
C GLU A 8 2.36 23.94 -6.47
N MET A 9 2.71 22.71 -6.11
CA MET A 9 2.37 22.14 -4.81
C MET A 9 3.23 22.72 -3.69
N THR A 10 2.59 23.20 -2.63
CA THR A 10 3.31 23.66 -1.43
C THR A 10 3.74 22.49 -0.54
N ASP A 11 4.75 22.72 0.30
CA ASP A 11 5.22 21.74 1.28
C ASP A 11 4.10 21.34 2.26
N GLU A 12 3.27 22.28 2.71
CA GLU A 12 2.15 21.99 3.63
C GLU A 12 1.11 21.06 2.99
N GLN A 13 0.79 21.29 1.70
CA GLN A 13 -0.12 20.42 0.96
C GLN A 13 0.48 19.02 0.79
N ARG A 14 1.79 18.95 0.53
CA ARG A 14 2.53 17.70 0.36
C ARG A 14 2.58 16.91 1.67
N ASP A 15 2.85 17.58 2.77
CA ASP A 15 2.92 16.98 4.11
C ASP A 15 1.56 16.53 4.60
N GLY A 16 0.50 17.32 4.39
CA GLY A 16 -0.88 16.87 4.63
C GLY A 16 -1.22 15.62 3.81
N GLY A 17 -0.72 15.58 2.57
CA GLY A 17 -0.68 14.42 1.68
C GLY A 17 -0.10 13.17 2.33
N LEU A 18 1.15 13.29 2.76
CA LEU A 18 1.92 12.20 3.34
C LEU A 18 1.32 11.72 4.67
N ALA A 19 0.92 12.67 5.52
CA ALA A 19 0.37 12.42 6.84
C ALA A 19 -0.91 11.57 6.78
N LEU A 20 -1.84 11.93 5.89
CA LEU A 20 -3.11 11.23 5.81
C LEU A 20 -2.96 9.85 5.13
N LYS A 21 -2.26 9.75 4.00
CA LYS A 21 -2.17 8.48 3.25
C LYS A 21 -1.10 7.52 3.78
N LEU A 22 0.16 7.95 3.77
CA LEU A 22 1.28 7.06 4.08
C LEU A 22 1.40 6.83 5.59
N HIS A 23 1.43 7.91 6.38
CA HIS A 23 1.53 7.78 7.83
C HIS A 23 0.26 7.19 8.44
N GLY A 24 -0.93 7.53 7.92
CA GLY A 24 -2.19 6.89 8.30
C GLY A 24 -2.15 5.37 8.09
N ALA A 25 -1.80 4.90 6.89
CA ALA A 25 -1.67 3.47 6.59
C ALA A 25 -0.67 2.78 7.53
N ARG A 26 0.54 3.34 7.69
CA ARG A 26 1.55 2.79 8.59
C ARG A 26 1.04 2.68 10.04
N ARG A 27 0.49 3.77 10.58
CA ARG A 27 0.03 3.82 11.98
C ARG A 27 -1.10 2.82 12.22
N LEU A 28 -2.06 2.73 11.31
CA LEU A 28 -3.16 1.79 11.41
C LEU A 28 -2.68 0.33 11.37
N THR A 29 -1.79 -0.03 10.44
CA THR A 29 -1.25 -1.39 10.35
C THR A 29 -0.45 -1.77 11.60
N VAL A 30 0.35 -0.86 12.14
CA VAL A 30 1.08 -1.09 13.41
C VAL A 30 0.12 -1.29 14.57
N ALA A 31 -0.90 -0.45 14.70
CA ALA A 31 -1.87 -0.52 15.79
C ALA A 31 -2.71 -1.81 15.73
N ALA A 32 -3.07 -2.25 14.52
CA ALA A 32 -3.85 -3.46 14.30
C ALA A 32 -3.03 -4.76 14.45
N ARG A 33 -1.69 -4.68 14.54
CA ARG A 33 -0.80 -5.85 14.52
C ARG A 33 -1.16 -6.92 15.56
N PRO A 34 -1.46 -6.62 16.84
CA PRO A 34 -1.80 -7.66 17.82
C PRO A 34 -3.03 -8.48 17.40
N SER A 35 -4.11 -7.81 16.99
CA SER A 35 -5.34 -8.47 16.55
C SER A 35 -5.16 -9.22 15.23
N LEU A 36 -4.34 -8.69 14.31
CA LEU A 36 -4.00 -9.39 13.07
C LEU A 36 -3.24 -10.68 13.33
N LYS A 37 -2.31 -10.68 14.31
CA LYS A 37 -1.58 -11.88 14.71
C LYS A 37 -2.51 -12.94 15.31
N GLU A 38 -3.35 -12.52 16.25
CA GLU A 38 -4.32 -13.42 16.90
C GLU A 38 -5.25 -14.08 15.88
N ALA A 39 -5.72 -13.32 14.90
CA ALA A 39 -6.65 -13.81 13.88
C ALA A 39 -5.98 -14.44 12.65
N SER A 40 -4.65 -14.47 12.54
CA SER A 40 -3.93 -14.77 11.28
C SER A 40 -4.49 -13.96 10.09
N GLY A 41 -4.72 -12.67 10.35
CA GLY A 41 -5.47 -11.77 9.49
C GLY A 41 -4.69 -11.26 8.28
N SER A 42 -5.34 -10.36 7.53
CA SER A 42 -4.78 -9.78 6.31
C SER A 42 -5.02 -8.27 6.27
N VAL A 43 -4.08 -7.54 5.65
CA VAL A 43 -4.19 -6.10 5.38
C VAL A 43 -4.04 -5.86 3.88
N VAL A 44 -4.92 -5.03 3.33
CA VAL A 44 -4.82 -4.54 1.96
C VAL A 44 -4.65 -3.03 2.01
N LEU A 45 -3.50 -2.54 1.57
CA LEU A 45 -3.22 -1.11 1.44
C LEU A 45 -3.61 -0.63 0.03
N MET A 46 -4.37 0.46 -0.02
CA MET A 46 -4.77 1.05 -1.29
C MET A 46 -3.67 1.95 -1.83
N SER A 47 -3.04 1.51 -2.92
CA SER A 47 -2.18 2.34 -3.76
C SER A 47 -3.01 2.95 -4.90
N GLY A 48 -2.41 3.21 -6.05
CA GLY A 48 -3.10 3.66 -7.26
C GLY A 48 -2.21 3.57 -8.49
N ASN A 49 -2.83 3.68 -9.68
CA ASN A 49 -2.16 3.52 -10.97
C ASN A 49 -0.88 4.38 -11.12
N SER A 50 -0.87 5.56 -10.48
CA SER A 50 0.27 6.49 -10.51
C SER A 50 1.53 5.97 -9.80
N ALA A 51 1.46 4.85 -9.07
CA ALA A 51 2.65 4.15 -8.58
C ALA A 51 3.44 3.47 -9.72
N LEU A 52 2.73 3.03 -10.76
CA LEU A 52 3.31 2.33 -11.92
C LEU A 52 3.46 3.25 -13.13
N PHE A 53 2.50 4.16 -13.29
CA PHE A 53 2.42 5.10 -14.41
C PHE A 53 2.40 6.54 -13.88
N PRO A 54 3.54 7.07 -13.40
CA PRO A 54 3.62 8.42 -12.85
C PRO A 54 3.38 9.48 -13.93
N LYS A 55 2.76 10.60 -13.56
CA LYS A 55 2.53 11.76 -14.43
C LYS A 55 2.84 13.05 -13.68
N ALA A 56 3.36 14.05 -14.39
CA ALA A 56 3.70 15.38 -13.84
C ALA A 56 2.58 16.03 -12.98
N PRO A 57 1.32 16.12 -13.44
CA PRO A 57 0.24 16.74 -12.65
C PRO A 57 -0.13 15.97 -11.37
N TYR A 58 0.46 14.78 -11.16
CA TYR A 58 0.16 13.89 -10.05
C TYR A 58 1.42 13.50 -9.27
N ALA A 59 2.51 14.29 -9.35
CA ALA A 59 3.82 13.90 -8.81
C ALA A 59 3.78 13.47 -7.34
N ALA A 60 3.14 14.25 -6.46
CA ALA A 60 2.99 13.89 -5.06
C ALA A 60 2.10 12.65 -4.84
N VAL A 61 1.00 12.54 -5.60
CA VAL A 61 0.10 11.39 -5.54
C VAL A 61 0.81 10.11 -5.99
N GLY A 62 1.57 10.16 -7.08
CA GLY A 62 2.40 9.06 -7.58
C GLY A 62 3.47 8.64 -6.57
N THR A 63 4.18 9.61 -6.00
CA THR A 63 5.19 9.36 -4.97
C THR A 63 4.60 8.65 -3.75
N ILE A 64 3.46 9.12 -3.23
CA ILE A 64 2.79 8.50 -2.09
C ILE A 64 2.29 7.09 -2.43
N ASN A 65 1.70 6.90 -3.62
CA ASN A 65 1.21 5.58 -4.03
C ASN A 65 2.36 4.57 -4.18
N ALA A 66 3.51 4.98 -4.72
CA ALA A 66 4.71 4.15 -4.77
C ALA A 66 5.24 3.83 -3.36
N ALA A 67 5.27 4.81 -2.46
CA ALA A 67 5.65 4.60 -1.06
C ALA A 67 4.72 3.61 -0.34
N ILE A 68 3.42 3.60 -0.66
CA ILE A 68 2.46 2.62 -0.13
C ILE A 68 2.81 1.19 -0.60
N VAL A 69 3.21 1.01 -1.86
CA VAL A 69 3.65 -0.31 -2.37
C VAL A 69 4.87 -0.80 -1.60
N ALA A 70 5.87 0.07 -1.42
CA ALA A 70 7.06 -0.25 -0.65
C ALA A 70 6.73 -0.54 0.83
N LEU A 71 5.84 0.24 1.43
CA LEU A 71 5.38 0.03 2.80
C LEU A 71 4.67 -1.32 2.96
N ALA A 72 3.80 -1.68 2.03
CA ALA A 72 3.11 -2.95 2.04
C ALA A 72 4.09 -4.12 1.94
N LYS A 73 5.12 -4.03 1.08
CA LYS A 73 6.20 -5.03 1.01
C LYS A 73 6.95 -5.17 2.34
N ALA A 74 7.33 -4.05 2.96
CA ALA A 74 8.02 -4.07 4.24
C ALA A 74 7.19 -4.74 5.35
N PHE A 75 5.88 -4.47 5.39
CA PHE A 75 4.98 -5.16 6.32
C PHE A 75 4.78 -6.63 5.96
N SER A 76 4.71 -6.97 4.67
CA SER A 76 4.55 -8.35 4.20
C SER A 76 5.73 -9.22 4.67
N ASP A 77 6.95 -8.71 4.54
CA ASP A 77 8.17 -9.42 4.96
C ASP A 77 8.18 -9.73 6.46
N ARG A 78 7.74 -8.78 7.28
CA ARG A 78 7.63 -8.97 8.74
C ARG A 78 6.40 -9.79 9.11
N GLY A 79 5.34 -9.70 8.31
CA GLY A 79 4.08 -10.41 8.49
C GLY A 79 4.21 -11.93 8.35
N ILE A 80 5.16 -12.42 7.55
CA ILE A 80 5.44 -13.86 7.41
C ILE A 80 5.69 -14.53 8.76
N ALA A 81 6.55 -13.93 9.60
CA ALA A 81 6.87 -14.47 10.93
C ALA A 81 5.69 -14.38 11.91
N ASP A 82 4.71 -13.53 11.61
CA ASP A 82 3.54 -13.23 12.42
C ASP A 82 2.27 -13.94 11.92
N GLY A 83 2.32 -14.68 10.80
CA GLY A 83 1.14 -15.26 10.17
C GLY A 83 0.19 -14.23 9.53
N VAL A 84 0.66 -13.00 9.29
CA VAL A 84 -0.14 -11.89 8.78
C VAL A 84 0.20 -11.60 7.32
N GLN A 85 -0.81 -11.55 6.45
CA GLN A 85 -0.64 -11.19 5.05
C GLN A 85 -0.78 -9.68 4.87
N VAL A 86 0.15 -9.05 4.16
CA VAL A 86 0.00 -7.65 3.78
C VAL A 86 0.23 -7.51 2.28
N ASN A 87 -0.74 -6.88 1.62
CA ASN A 87 -0.76 -6.65 0.19
C ASN A 87 -1.07 -5.19 -0.13
N SER A 88 -0.73 -4.76 -1.35
CA SER A 88 -1.17 -3.48 -1.89
C SER A 88 -1.85 -3.65 -3.23
N VAL A 89 -2.95 -2.94 -3.44
CA VAL A 89 -3.71 -2.98 -4.70
C VAL A 89 -3.62 -1.64 -5.41
N ALA A 90 -3.36 -1.69 -6.70
CA ALA A 90 -3.49 -0.56 -7.61
C ALA A 90 -4.42 -0.95 -8.76
N ARG A 91 -5.37 -0.08 -9.11
CA ARG A 91 -6.12 -0.22 -10.36
C ARG A 91 -5.14 -0.03 -11.51
N ALA A 92 -5.07 -1.00 -12.43
CA ALA A 92 -4.38 -0.83 -13.70
C ALA A 92 -5.32 -0.10 -14.67
N GLY A 93 -4.79 0.92 -15.35
CA GLY A 93 -5.28 1.43 -16.63
C GLY A 93 -6.79 1.60 -16.85
N ASP A 94 -7.16 1.72 -18.11
CA ASP A 94 -8.53 1.92 -18.60
C ASP A 94 -9.16 0.57 -18.98
N ASP A 95 -8.32 -0.46 -19.08
CA ASP A 95 -8.57 -1.86 -19.44
C ASP A 95 -9.17 -2.70 -18.30
N GLY A 96 -9.34 -2.12 -17.11
CA GLY A 96 -10.14 -2.70 -16.04
C GLY A 96 -9.45 -3.76 -15.18
N ALA A 97 -8.15 -4.01 -15.40
CA ALA A 97 -7.39 -4.94 -14.58
C ALA A 97 -6.99 -4.33 -13.23
N SER A 98 -6.84 -5.16 -12.19
CA SER A 98 -6.31 -4.75 -10.88
C SER A 98 -4.96 -5.43 -10.67
N ALA A 99 -3.94 -4.67 -10.31
CA ALA A 99 -2.60 -5.19 -10.01
C ALA A 99 -2.40 -5.29 -8.50
N ILE A 100 -2.11 -6.50 -8.02
CA ILE A 100 -1.57 -6.72 -6.68
C ILE A 100 -0.07 -6.47 -6.77
N LEU A 101 0.40 -5.40 -6.14
CA LEU A 101 1.78 -4.93 -6.25
C LEU A 101 2.68 -5.37 -5.08
N SER A 102 2.07 -5.88 -4.02
CA SER A 102 2.79 -6.57 -2.98
C SER A 102 1.92 -7.67 -2.42
N GLY A 103 2.57 -8.77 -2.07
CA GLY A 103 1.95 -10.00 -1.58
C GLY A 103 2.92 -11.16 -1.65
N THR A 104 3.08 -11.87 -0.54
CA THR A 104 3.83 -13.14 -0.50
C THR A 104 2.87 -14.27 -0.87
N LEU A 105 2.76 -14.59 -2.16
CA LEU A 105 2.24 -15.90 -2.60
C LEU A 105 3.26 -16.98 -2.19
N GLY A 106 3.32 -17.37 -0.92
CA GLY A 106 4.39 -18.29 -0.50
C GLY A 106 4.36 -18.97 0.87
N ALA A 107 3.50 -18.58 1.83
CA ALA A 107 3.53 -19.20 3.17
C ALA A 107 2.36 -20.16 3.49
N SER A 108 1.43 -20.36 2.57
CA SER A 108 0.42 -21.40 2.73
C SER A 108 0.24 -22.10 1.40
N ALA A 109 1.10 -23.08 1.19
CA ALA A 109 0.69 -24.27 0.50
C ALA A 109 -0.68 -24.67 1.06
N ARG A 110 -1.71 -24.61 0.22
CA ARG A 110 -2.95 -25.37 0.36
C ARG A 110 -2.69 -26.89 0.20
N HIS A 111 -1.56 -27.37 0.71
CA HIS A 111 -1.28 -28.73 1.15
C HIS A 111 -1.27 -28.59 2.67
N GLU A 112 -2.41 -28.67 3.36
CA GLU A 112 -3.10 -29.90 3.70
C GLU A 112 -4.49 -29.47 4.14
N ARG A 113 -5.55 -29.93 3.47
CA ARG A 113 -6.89 -30.21 4.03
C ARG A 113 -7.74 -30.78 2.88
N ARG A 114 -7.42 -32.02 2.53
CA ARG A 114 -8.42 -33.08 2.38
C ARG A 114 -8.64 -33.70 3.75
#